data_AF-D0NVZ4-F1
#
_entry.id   AF-D0NVZ4-F1
#
_cell.length_a   1.000
_cell.length_b   1.000
_cell.length_c   1.000
_cell.angle_alpha   90.00
_cell.angle_beta   90.00
_cell.angle_gamma   90.00
#
_symmetry.space_group_name_H-M   'P 1'
#
loop_
_entity.id
_entity.type
_entity.pdbx_description
1 polymer ?
#
loop_
_entity_poly.entity_id
_entity_poly.type
_entity_poly.pdbx_seq_one_letter_code
_entity_poly.pdbx_strand_id
1 'polypeptide(L)'
;MFRLLNVLFSDRFFDTFLETGHQLRREELDQGGSTFWTDVATEFGSDNNEFDTLISDDEVFEGIDPSVVMAHSAAKLQRMWKEASSNFARAEAGSKVSGQNGQDFWDYCNGRTDVYYVDRRLDKRR
;
A
#
# COMPACT_ATOMS: atom_id res chain seq x y z
N MET A 1 7.38 -4.15 0.99
CA MET A 1 6.35 -3.11 0.80
C MET A 1 5.30 -3.56 -0.22
N PHE A 2 5.71 -3.98 -1.42
CA PHE A 2 4.82 -4.45 -2.49
C PHE A 2 3.84 -5.55 -2.07
N ARG A 3 4.32 -6.60 -1.39
CA ARG A 3 3.43 -7.63 -0.82
C ARG A 3 2.37 -7.06 0.13
N LEU A 4 2.75 -6.11 0.99
CA LEU A 4 1.79 -5.46 1.89
C LEU A 4 0.72 -4.69 1.09
N LEU A 5 1.12 -3.99 0.04
CA LEU A 5 0.18 -3.31 -0.87
C LEU A 5 -0.69 -4.33 -1.64
N ASN A 6 -0.15 -5.50 -1.97
CA ASN A 6 -0.96 -6.58 -2.56
C ASN A 6 -2.03 -7.08 -1.57
N VAL A 7 -1.66 -7.32 -0.31
CA VAL A 7 -2.61 -7.74 0.73
C VAL A 7 -3.69 -6.66 0.96
N LEU A 8 -3.30 -5.42 1.22
CA LEU A 8 -4.23 -4.32 1.57
C LEU A 8 -5.23 -4.02 0.46
N PHE A 9 -4.79 -4.08 -0.79
CA PHE A 9 -5.62 -3.79 -1.95
C PHE A 9 -6.21 -5.06 -2.59
N SER A 10 -6.16 -6.22 -1.93
CA SER A 10 -6.83 -7.44 -2.41
C SER A 10 -8.34 -7.34 -2.16
N ASP A 11 -9.14 -8.15 -2.87
CA ASP A 11 -10.60 -8.11 -2.74
C ASP A 11 -11.06 -8.35 -1.30
N ARG A 12 -10.31 -9.17 -0.55
CA ARG A 12 -10.61 -9.48 0.85
C ARG A 12 -10.46 -8.28 1.79
N PHE A 13 -9.47 -7.43 1.57
CA PHE A 13 -9.13 -6.37 2.52
C PHE A 13 -9.52 -4.98 2.05
N PHE A 14 -9.70 -4.76 0.75
CA PHE A 14 -9.82 -3.42 0.18
C PHE A 14 -11.02 -2.63 0.73
N ASP A 15 -12.21 -3.24 0.77
CA ASP A 15 -13.42 -2.56 1.25
C ASP A 15 -13.30 -2.17 2.72
N THR A 16 -12.92 -3.14 3.57
CA THR A 16 -12.66 -2.87 4.99
C THR A 16 -11.54 -1.86 5.18
N PHE A 17 -10.49 -1.91 4.37
CA PHE A 17 -9.38 -0.95 4.42
C PHE A 17 -9.82 0.48 4.11
N LEU A 18 -10.70 0.67 3.12
CA LEU A 18 -11.30 1.96 2.80
C LEU A 18 -12.21 2.47 3.91
N GLU A 19 -13.07 1.61 4.45
CA GLU A 19 -13.93 1.94 5.61
C GLU A 19 -13.11 2.34 6.83
N THR A 20 -11.97 1.66 7.03
CA THR A 20 -11.07 1.97 8.14
C THR A 20 -10.28 3.26 7.89
N GLY A 21 -10.19 3.77 6.66
CA GLY A 21 -9.90 5.17 6.32
C GLY A 21 -8.71 5.85 7.02
N HIS A 22 -7.66 5.11 7.40
CA HIS A 22 -6.59 5.54 8.32
C HIS A 22 -6.98 5.74 9.82
N GLN A 23 -8.23 5.57 10.18
CA GLN A 23 -8.80 5.74 11.52
C GLN A 23 -8.94 4.43 12.30
N LEU A 24 -7.89 3.60 12.38
CA LEU A 24 -7.79 2.81 13.61
C LEU A 24 -7.42 3.78 14.72
N ARG A 25 -8.45 4.26 15.42
CA ARG A 25 -8.26 5.19 16.54
C ARG A 25 -7.40 4.47 17.57
N ARG A 26 -6.53 5.24 18.23
CA ARG A 26 -5.65 4.71 19.28
C ARG A 26 -6.49 3.96 20.33
N GLU A 27 -7.71 4.43 20.58
CA GLU A 27 -8.69 3.77 21.44
C GLU A 27 -9.13 2.36 20.97
N GLU A 28 -9.28 2.12 19.67
CA GLU A 28 -9.64 0.79 19.12
C GLU A 28 -8.45 -0.18 19.20
N LEU A 29 -7.22 0.33 19.12
CA LEU A 29 -6.01 -0.47 19.36
C LEU A 29 -5.84 -0.78 20.85
N ASP A 30 -6.14 0.18 21.73
CA ASP A 30 -6.03 0.03 23.19
C ASP A 30 -7.15 -0.84 23.81
N GLN A 31 -8.32 -0.93 23.16
CA GLN A 31 -9.43 -1.81 23.56
C GLN A 31 -9.40 -3.19 22.86
N GLY A 32 -8.39 -3.47 22.02
CA GLY A 32 -8.31 -4.72 21.24
C GLY A 32 -9.34 -4.85 20.12
N GLY A 33 -9.96 -3.74 19.70
CA GLY A 33 -11.17 -3.66 18.87
C GLY A 33 -10.98 -3.73 17.35
N SER A 34 -9.76 -3.87 16.82
CA SER A 34 -9.58 -4.16 15.40
C SER A 34 -8.55 -5.26 15.18
N THR A 35 -9.01 -6.42 14.70
CA THR A 35 -8.14 -7.52 14.24
C THR A 35 -7.52 -7.21 12.88
N PHE A 36 -7.91 -6.12 12.21
CA PHE A 36 -7.54 -5.82 10.83
C PHE A 36 -6.04 -5.97 10.55
N TRP A 37 -5.16 -5.31 11.34
CA TRP A 37 -3.72 -5.43 11.11
C TRP A 37 -3.14 -6.78 11.53
N THR A 38 -3.80 -7.49 12.43
CA THR A 38 -3.45 -8.87 12.78
C THR A 38 -3.77 -9.82 11.63
N ASP A 39 -4.93 -9.63 11.00
CA ASP A 39 -5.37 -10.40 9.83
C ASP A 39 -4.48 -10.08 8.62
N VAL A 40 -4.16 -8.80 8.40
CA VAL A 40 -3.18 -8.37 7.39
C VAL A 40 -1.80 -8.97 7.65
N ALA A 41 -1.34 -9.02 8.90
CA ALA A 41 -0.05 -9.64 9.23
C ALA A 41 -0.04 -11.15 8.97
N THR A 42 -1.17 -11.82 9.23
CA THR A 42 -1.35 -13.24 8.96
C THR A 42 -1.27 -13.52 7.46
N GLU A 43 -2.02 -12.78 6.65
CA GLU A 43 -2.01 -12.95 5.19
C GLU A 43 -0.73 -12.45 4.51
N PHE A 44 -0.09 -11.42 5.08
CA PHE A 44 1.24 -11.01 4.63
C PHE A 44 2.27 -12.13 4.80
N GLY A 45 2.16 -12.94 5.86
CA GLY A 45 3.04 -14.08 6.11
C GLY A 45 2.58 -15.40 5.51
N SER A 46 1.40 -15.46 4.88
CA SER A 46 0.86 -16.69 4.30
C SER A 46 1.57 -17.03 3.00
N ASP A 47 1.58 -18.32 2.65
CA ASP A 47 2.03 -18.81 1.36
C ASP A 47 0.88 -18.65 0.35
N ASN A 48 0.66 -17.40 -0.06
CA ASN A 48 -0.38 -17.02 -1.02
C ASN A 48 0.26 -16.29 -2.21
N ASN A 49 0.20 -16.93 -3.37
CA ASN A 49 0.77 -16.47 -4.63
C ASN A 49 0.10 -15.20 -5.18
N GLU A 50 -1.14 -14.92 -4.78
CA GLU A 50 -1.84 -13.68 -5.13
C GLU A 50 -1.03 -12.46 -4.66
N PHE A 51 -0.36 -12.57 -3.51
CA PHE A 51 0.41 -11.48 -2.93
C PHE A 51 1.87 -11.45 -3.39
N ASP A 52 2.35 -12.51 -4.07
CA ASP A 52 3.72 -12.65 -4.58
C ASP A 52 3.94 -11.92 -5.91
N THR A 53 2.88 -11.55 -6.62
CA THR A 53 2.98 -11.05 -7.99
C THR A 53 2.76 -9.54 -8.06
N LEU A 54 3.60 -8.83 -8.82
CA LEU A 54 3.35 -7.42 -9.14
C LEU A 54 2.16 -7.30 -10.07
N ILE A 55 1.34 -6.26 -9.91
CA ILE A 55 0.22 -6.03 -10.81
C ILE A 55 0.60 -5.27 -12.10
N SER A 56 1.83 -4.79 -12.21
CA SER A 56 2.26 -3.91 -13.29
C SER A 56 3.63 -4.34 -13.78
N ASP A 57 3.79 -4.46 -15.10
CA ASP A 57 5.04 -4.83 -15.76
C ASP A 57 5.88 -3.60 -16.15
N ASP A 58 5.64 -2.47 -15.46
CA ASP A 58 6.34 -1.21 -15.72
C ASP A 58 7.83 -1.36 -15.35
N GLU A 59 8.72 -0.86 -16.21
CA GLU A 59 10.18 -0.97 -16.06
C GLU A 59 10.66 -0.41 -14.71
N VAL A 60 9.93 0.56 -14.13
CA VAL A 60 10.24 1.10 -12.80
C VAL A 60 10.19 0.05 -11.67
N PHE A 61 9.56 -1.10 -11.91
CA PHE A 61 9.48 -2.22 -10.97
C PHE A 61 10.46 -3.36 -11.28
N GLU A 62 11.35 -3.21 -12.26
CA GLU A 62 12.34 -4.24 -12.59
C GLU A 62 13.18 -4.62 -11.35
N GLY A 63 13.34 -5.93 -11.13
CA GLY A 63 14.10 -6.47 -9.99
C GLY A 63 13.35 -6.48 -8.65
N ILE A 64 12.10 -6.03 -8.60
CA ILE A 64 11.27 -6.10 -7.39
C ILE A 64 10.58 -7.46 -7.32
N ASP A 65 10.85 -8.19 -6.24
CA ASP A 65 10.24 -9.49 -5.95
C ASP A 65 9.37 -9.42 -4.67
N PRO A 66 8.02 -9.37 -4.80
CA PRO A 66 7.12 -9.37 -3.65
C PRO A 66 7.08 -10.69 -2.87
N SER A 67 7.60 -11.79 -3.42
CA SER A 67 7.58 -13.11 -2.79
C SER A 67 8.62 -13.28 -1.68
N VAL A 68 9.62 -12.41 -1.63
CA VAL A 68 10.62 -12.42 -0.56
C VAL A 68 10.01 -11.84 0.72
N VAL A 69 9.47 -12.72 1.55
CA VAL A 69 8.80 -12.35 2.80
C VAL A 69 9.72 -12.50 4.00
N MET A 70 9.88 -11.41 4.75
CA MET A 70 10.30 -11.45 6.15
C MET A 70 9.10 -11.16 7.03
N ALA A 71 8.80 -12.03 7.98
CA ALA A 71 7.70 -11.83 8.90
C ALA A 71 7.77 -10.45 9.59
N HIS A 72 6.66 -9.74 9.63
CA HIS A 72 6.54 -8.42 10.25
C HIS A 72 5.34 -8.40 11.19
N SER A 73 5.46 -7.70 12.32
CA SER A 73 4.33 -7.51 13.22
C SER A 73 3.29 -6.60 12.60
N ALA A 74 2.02 -6.77 13.02
CA ALA A 74 0.91 -5.88 12.69
C ALA A 74 1.27 -4.40 12.83
N ALA A 75 1.90 -4.02 13.95
CA ALA A 75 2.35 -2.65 14.22
C ALA A 75 3.45 -2.15 13.26
N LYS A 76 4.31 -3.05 12.74
CA LYS A 76 5.31 -2.69 11.73
C LYS A 76 4.66 -2.48 10.37
N LEU A 77 3.76 -3.38 9.96
CA LEU A 77 3.02 -3.27 8.70
C LEU A 77 2.16 -2.00 8.67
N GLN A 78 1.49 -1.66 9.78
CA GLN A 78 0.74 -0.40 9.89
C GLN A 78 1.64 0.83 9.71
N ARG A 79 2.85 0.83 10.28
CA ARG A 79 3.81 1.94 10.11
C ARG A 79 4.31 2.04 8.67
N MET A 80 4.61 0.91 8.04
CA MET A 80 5.01 0.86 6.63
C MET A 80 3.92 1.46 5.72
N TRP A 81 2.66 1.08 5.94
CA TRP A 81 1.53 1.68 5.22
C TRP A 81 1.43 3.19 5.45
N LYS A 82 1.48 3.65 6.71
CA LYS A 82 1.40 5.09 7.04
C LYS A 82 2.48 5.91 6.33
N GLU A 83 3.68 5.36 6.18
CA GLU A 83 4.75 6.01 5.44
C GLU A 83 4.43 6.10 3.94
N ALA A 84 4.09 4.96 3.31
CA ALA A 84 3.75 4.90 1.88
C ALA A 84 2.56 5.81 1.54
N SER A 85 1.50 5.78 2.35
CA SER A 85 0.30 6.59 2.14
C SER A 85 0.55 8.08 2.34
N SER A 86 1.40 8.46 3.30
CA SER A 86 1.77 9.87 3.50
C SER A 86 2.58 10.41 2.31
N ASN A 87 3.45 9.59 1.73
CA ASN A 87 4.22 9.99 0.55
C ASN A 87 3.34 10.03 -0.71
N PHE A 88 2.42 9.06 -0.86
CA PHE A 88 1.42 9.08 -1.91
C PHE A 88 0.57 10.34 -1.87
N ALA A 89 0.04 10.72 -0.69
CA ALA A 89 -0.75 11.94 -0.55
C ALA A 89 0.01 13.21 -0.95
N ARG A 90 1.33 13.26 -0.69
CA ARG A 90 2.19 14.38 -1.14
C ARG A 90 2.38 14.37 -2.66
N ALA A 91 2.66 13.21 -3.25
CA ALA A 91 2.81 13.07 -4.70
C ALA A 91 1.51 13.44 -5.43
N GLU A 92 0.36 12.96 -4.93
CA GLU A 92 -0.96 13.25 -5.46
C GLU A 92 -1.35 14.73 -5.34
N ALA A 93 -1.01 15.38 -4.22
CA ALA A 93 -1.21 16.82 -4.09
C ALA A 93 -0.36 17.61 -5.10
N GLY A 94 0.89 17.19 -5.31
CA GLY A 94 1.79 17.79 -6.29
C GLY A 94 1.30 17.64 -7.72
N SER A 95 0.88 16.44 -8.12
CA SER A 95 0.43 16.16 -9.49
C SER A 95 -0.84 16.91 -9.91
N LYS A 96 -1.62 17.41 -8.94
CA LYS A 96 -2.85 18.19 -9.17
C LYS A 96 -2.63 19.70 -9.20
N VAL A 97 -1.40 20.20 -8.99
CA VAL A 97 -1.10 21.64 -9.05
C VAL A 97 -1.19 22.13 -10.50
N SER A 98 -2.03 23.13 -10.75
CA SER A 98 -2.22 23.70 -12.08
C SER A 98 -0.93 24.34 -12.63
N GLY A 99 -0.62 24.05 -13.88
CA GLY A 99 0.63 24.48 -14.53
C GLY A 99 1.71 23.41 -14.61
N GLN A 100 1.50 22.23 -14.00
CA GLN A 100 2.36 21.05 -14.13
C GLN A 100 1.70 19.91 -14.95
N ASN A 101 0.61 20.23 -15.66
CA ASN A 101 -0.16 19.31 -16.51
C ASN A 101 0.72 18.83 -17.69
N GLY A 102 1.45 17.74 -17.49
CA GLY A 102 2.39 17.18 -18.47
C GLY A 102 3.47 16.29 -17.85
N GLN A 103 3.67 16.34 -16.53
CA GLN A 103 4.57 15.44 -15.80
C GLN A 103 3.85 14.11 -15.49
N ASP A 104 4.56 12.99 -15.62
CA ASP A 104 4.04 11.67 -15.22
C ASP A 104 3.88 11.62 -13.71
N PHE A 105 2.92 10.86 -13.18
CA PHE A 105 2.77 10.70 -11.73
C PHE A 105 4.06 10.19 -11.06
N TRP A 106 4.85 9.39 -11.78
CA TRP A 106 6.16 8.91 -11.34
C TRP A 106 7.11 10.05 -10.92
N ASP A 107 7.09 11.17 -11.63
CA ASP A 107 7.97 12.31 -11.34
C ASP A 107 7.70 12.90 -9.94
N TYR A 108 6.47 12.77 -9.45
CA TYR A 108 6.07 13.21 -8.11
C TYR A 108 6.35 12.18 -7.02
N CYS A 109 6.65 10.93 -7.39
CA CYS A 109 6.95 9.86 -6.44
C CYS A 109 8.36 9.99 -5.84
N ASN A 110 9.22 10.88 -6.35
CA ASN A 110 10.58 11.11 -5.83
C ASN A 110 11.41 9.80 -5.76
N GLY A 111 11.33 8.99 -6.81
CA GLY A 111 12.00 7.68 -6.92
C GLY A 111 11.42 6.58 -6.02
N ARG A 112 10.31 6.83 -5.32
CA ARG A 112 9.65 5.85 -4.44
C ARG A 112 8.75 4.92 -5.27
N THR A 113 9.31 3.78 -5.67
CA THR A 113 8.57 2.73 -6.40
C THR A 113 7.36 2.20 -5.62
N ASP A 114 7.42 2.16 -4.29
CA ASP A 114 6.27 1.79 -3.46
C ASP A 114 5.10 2.77 -3.55
N VAL A 115 5.38 4.06 -3.66
CA VAL A 115 4.36 5.12 -3.81
C VAL A 115 3.71 5.04 -5.18
N TYR A 116 4.51 4.86 -6.23
CA TYR A 116 4.01 4.66 -7.58
C TYR A 116 3.17 3.40 -7.71
N TYR A 117 3.55 2.34 -7.00
CA TYR A 117 2.77 1.11 -6.98
C TYR A 117 1.40 1.29 -6.31
N VAL A 118 1.25 2.20 -5.33
CA VAL A 118 -0.07 2.55 -4.76
C VAL A 118 -0.98 3.14 -5.85
N ASP A 119 -0.46 4.05 -6.68
CA ASP A 119 -1.20 4.63 -7.80
C ASP A 119 -1.67 3.57 -8.79
N ARG A 120 -0.75 2.69 -9.21
CA ARG A 120 -1.06 1.56 -10.09
C ARG A 120 -2.11 0.61 -9.50
N ARG A 121 -2.09 0.37 -8.18
CA ARG A 121 -3.11 -0.44 -7.50
C ARG A 121 -4.48 0.24 -7.47
N LEU A 122 -4.50 1.57 -7.30
CA LEU A 122 -5.74 2.35 -7.33
C LEU A 122 -6.33 2.44 -8.74
N ASP A 123 -5.50 2.58 -9.78
CA ASP A 123 -5.97 2.62 -11.16
C ASP A 123 -6.62 1.31 -11.60
N LYS A 124 -6.13 0.15 -11.14
CA LYS A 124 -6.80 -1.15 -11.38
C LYS A 124 -8.15 -1.31 -10.66
N ARG A 125 -8.46 -0.42 -9.72
CA ARG A 125 -9.70 -0.44 -8.91
C ARG A 125 -10.75 0.57 -9.41
N ARG A 126 -10.42 1.42 -10.39
CA ARG A 126 -11.34 2.37 -11.04
C ARG A 126 -12.04 1.73 -12.23
#